data_AF-A0A2M6YS71-F1
#
_entry.id   AF-A0A2M6YS71-F1
#
_cell.length_a   1.000
_cell.length_b   1.000
_cell.length_c   1.000
_cell.angle_alpha   90.00
_cell.angle_beta   90.00
_cell.angle_gamma   90.00
#
_symmetry.space_group_name_H-M   'P 1'
#
loop_
_entity.id
_entity.type
_entity.pdbx_description
1 polymer ?
#
loop_
_entity_poly.entity_id
_entity_poly.type
_entity_poly.pdbx_seq_one_letter_code
_entity_poly.pdbx_strand_id
1 'polypeptide(L)'
;AKLEGVLLEEMAPKNGIETILGAKKNSNLGTTIMFGMGGVYVEVLKDVSFGIVPITPQDAKRMVESLKASKIFAGFRGMPCYDVNAVINCLGRLSQLLTDFPEIKELDINPLLVLPKGEGVRVLDARIIIE
;
A
#
# COMPACT_ATOMS: atom_id res chain seq x y z
N ALA A 1 11.88 19.50 -22.49
CA ALA A 1 11.45 18.16 -22.06
C ALA A 1 10.86 17.43 -23.25
N LYS A 2 11.12 16.12 -23.42
CA LYS A 2 10.45 15.29 -24.42
C LYS A 2 9.18 14.71 -23.77
N LEU A 3 8.03 14.92 -24.38
CA LEU A 3 6.76 14.36 -23.94
C LEU A 3 6.51 13.06 -24.71
N GLU A 4 6.23 11.97 -24.00
CA GLU A 4 5.90 10.68 -24.62
C GLU A 4 4.41 10.57 -24.97
N GLY A 5 3.56 11.27 -24.22
CA GLY A 5 2.11 11.28 -24.42
C GLY A 5 1.37 11.85 -23.23
N VAL A 6 0.07 11.55 -23.16
CA VAL A 6 -0.81 11.87 -22.03
C VAL A 6 -1.54 10.59 -21.64
N LEU A 7 -1.56 10.28 -20.34
CA LEU A 7 -2.34 9.19 -19.77
C LEU A 7 -3.73 9.73 -19.40
N LEU A 8 -4.79 9.08 -19.88
CA LEU A 8 -6.16 9.38 -19.51
C LEU A 8 -6.66 8.29 -18.56
N GLU A 9 -7.09 8.68 -17.36
CA GLU A 9 -7.50 7.75 -16.31
C GLU A 9 -8.90 8.08 -15.81
N GLU A 10 -9.56 7.06 -15.25
CA GLU A 10 -10.82 7.25 -14.54
C GLU A 10 -10.59 8.06 -13.26
N MET A 11 -11.51 8.98 -12.95
CA MET A 11 -11.47 9.71 -11.70
C MET A 11 -11.76 8.77 -10.51
N ALA A 12 -10.83 8.67 -9.57
CA ALA A 12 -10.97 7.81 -8.41
C ALA A 12 -12.20 8.16 -7.54
N PRO A 13 -12.85 7.16 -6.91
CA PRO A 13 -13.91 7.40 -5.94
C PRO A 13 -13.43 8.25 -4.75
N LYS A 14 -14.31 9.10 -4.22
CA LYS A 14 -13.98 10.01 -3.10
C LYS A 14 -14.19 9.41 -1.70
N ASN A 15 -14.77 8.22 -1.63
CA ASN A 15 -15.19 7.55 -0.39
C ASN A 15 -14.16 6.54 0.13
N GLY A 16 -12.89 6.67 -0.27
CA GLY A 16 -11.80 5.80 0.18
C GLY A 16 -10.90 6.45 1.23
N ILE A 17 -10.09 5.62 1.89
CA ILE A 17 -8.98 6.05 2.74
C ILE A 17 -7.68 5.88 1.96
N GLU A 18 -6.89 6.94 1.90
CA GLU A 18 -5.54 6.88 1.35
C GLU A 18 -4.60 6.13 2.31
N THR A 19 -3.83 5.21 1.75
CA THR A 19 -2.77 4.44 2.38
C THR A 19 -1.53 4.49 1.49
N ILE A 20 -0.38 4.10 2.02
CA ILE A 20 0.86 3.97 1.25
C ILE A 20 1.36 2.54 1.33
N LEU A 21 1.96 2.08 0.24
CA LEU A 21 2.56 0.77 0.15
C LEU A 21 3.89 0.89 -0.59
N GLY A 22 4.99 0.61 0.09
CA GLY A 22 6.34 0.74 -0.46
C GLY A 22 7.11 -0.56 -0.38
N ALA A 23 8.14 -0.71 -1.21
CA ALA A 23 9.12 -1.75 -1.11
C ALA A 23 10.51 -1.25 -1.48
N LYS A 24 11.52 -1.80 -0.81
CA LYS A 24 12.92 -1.48 -1.05
C LYS A 24 13.80 -2.69 -0.86
N LYS A 25 14.63 -2.98 -1.85
CA LYS A 25 15.69 -3.98 -1.77
C LYS A 25 16.87 -3.42 -0.99
N ASN A 26 17.23 -4.08 0.10
CA ASN A 26 18.38 -3.72 0.92
C ASN A 26 19.46 -4.80 0.79
N SER A 27 20.73 -4.39 0.70
CA SER A 27 21.86 -5.30 0.47
C SER A 27 22.03 -6.37 1.55
N ASN A 28 21.61 -6.09 2.79
CA ASN A 28 21.87 -6.95 3.94
C ASN A 28 20.61 -7.64 4.49
N LEU A 29 19.42 -7.11 4.20
CA LEU A 29 18.14 -7.55 4.78
C LEU A 29 17.19 -8.19 3.77
N GLY A 30 17.57 -8.22 2.49
CA GLY A 30 16.66 -8.57 1.40
C GLY A 30 15.67 -7.43 1.12
N THR A 31 14.54 -7.79 0.52
CA THR A 31 13.49 -6.83 0.18
C THR A 31 12.54 -6.62 1.35
N THR A 32 12.35 -5.36 1.75
CA THR A 32 11.40 -4.97 2.80
C THR A 32 10.18 -4.31 2.17
N ILE A 33 8.97 -4.67 2.62
CA ILE A 33 7.72 -3.98 2.31
C ILE A 33 7.35 -3.07 3.49
N MET A 34 6.76 -1.92 3.19
CA MET A 34 6.20 -0.96 4.12
C MET A 34 4.72 -0.76 3.82
N PHE A 35 3.86 -0.77 4.84
CA PHE A 35 2.46 -0.35 4.73
C PHE A 35 2.18 0.77 5.72
N GLY A 36 1.38 1.75 5.35
CA GLY A 36 1.03 2.85 6.25
C GLY A 36 -0.23 3.59 5.86
N MET A 37 -0.71 4.42 6.77
CA MET A 37 -1.75 5.42 6.44
C MET A 37 -1.19 6.42 5.43
N GLY A 38 -2.01 6.97 4.54
CA GLY A 38 -1.66 8.02 3.57
C GLY A 38 -2.05 9.43 4.04
N GLY A 39 -1.77 10.43 3.20
CA GLY A 39 -2.08 11.84 3.49
C GLY A 39 -1.40 12.39 4.74
N VAL A 40 -2.06 13.32 5.46
CA VAL A 40 -1.55 13.99 6.67
C VAL A 40 -1.09 13.03 7.78
N TYR A 41 -1.57 11.78 7.76
CA TYR A 41 -1.20 10.77 8.75
C TYR A 41 0.24 10.24 8.55
N VAL A 42 0.79 10.25 7.32
CA VAL A 42 2.21 9.90 7.06
C VAL A 42 3.13 10.96 7.64
N GLU A 43 2.87 12.23 7.29
CA GLU A 43 3.80 13.33 7.50
C GLU A 43 3.95 13.67 8.99
N VAL A 44 2.87 13.51 9.77
CA VAL A 44 2.84 13.89 11.19
C VAL A 44 2.99 12.68 12.12
N LEU A 45 2.36 11.54 11.84
CA LEU A 45 2.30 10.42 12.78
C LEU A 45 3.33 9.31 12.52
N LYS A 46 3.94 9.29 11.33
CA LYS A 46 4.84 8.22 10.86
C LYS A 46 4.23 6.84 11.13
N ASP A 47 2.94 6.69 10.84
CA ASP A 47 2.16 5.50 11.15
C ASP A 47 2.32 4.44 10.06
N VAL A 48 3.41 3.68 10.18
CA VAL A 48 3.84 2.67 9.22
C VAL A 48 4.23 1.37 9.92
N SER A 49 4.12 0.27 9.19
CA SER A 49 4.58 -1.05 9.57
C SER A 49 5.43 -1.66 8.46
N PHE A 50 6.32 -2.58 8.83
CA PHE A 50 7.29 -3.18 7.91
C PHE A 50 7.20 -4.70 7.95
N GLY A 51 7.48 -5.33 6.81
CA GLY A 51 7.64 -6.77 6.65
C GLY A 51 8.83 -7.10 5.75
N ILE A 52 9.44 -8.26 5.96
CA ILE A 52 10.52 -8.77 5.12
C ILE A 52 9.91 -9.78 4.13
N VAL A 53 10.18 -9.60 2.84
CA VAL A 53 9.68 -10.48 1.79
C VAL A 53 10.40 -11.84 1.84
N PRO A 54 9.69 -12.98 1.68
CA PRO A 54 8.25 -13.09 1.48
C PRO A 54 7.45 -12.99 2.79
N ILE A 55 6.30 -12.32 2.76
CA ILE A 55 5.37 -12.23 3.89
C ILE A 55 4.20 -13.21 3.75
N THR A 56 3.71 -13.74 4.87
CA THR A 56 2.50 -14.56 4.91
C THR A 56 1.23 -13.70 5.00
N PRO A 57 0.03 -14.24 4.73
CA PRO A 57 -1.23 -13.53 4.99
C PRO A 57 -1.36 -13.07 6.45
N GLN A 58 -0.85 -13.84 7.40
CA GLN A 58 -0.83 -13.49 8.82
C GLN A 58 0.11 -12.31 9.09
N ASP A 59 1.26 -12.24 8.43
CA ASP A 59 2.17 -11.10 8.55
C ASP A 59 1.54 -9.84 7.97
N ALA A 60 0.95 -9.92 6.78
CA ALA A 60 0.21 -8.82 6.16
C ALA A 60 -0.93 -8.32 7.06
N LYS A 61 -1.69 -9.24 7.68
CA LYS A 61 -2.72 -8.88 8.67
C LYS A 61 -2.13 -8.12 9.87
N ARG A 62 -1.04 -8.63 10.46
CA ARG A 62 -0.35 -7.96 11.59
C ARG A 62 0.17 -6.58 11.20
N MET A 63 0.71 -6.44 9.99
CA MET A 63 1.17 -5.15 9.47
C MET A 63 0.04 -4.12 9.47
N VAL A 64 -1.15 -4.48 9.01
CA VAL A 64 -2.33 -3.59 9.03
C VAL A 64 -2.79 -3.29 10.46
N GLU A 65 -2.88 -4.31 11.32
CA GLU A 65 -3.35 -4.17 12.71
C GLU A 65 -2.40 -3.34 13.58
N SER A 66 -1.10 -3.37 13.27
CA SER A 66 -0.05 -2.65 14.00
C SER A 66 -0.05 -1.13 13.80
N LEU A 67 -0.79 -0.62 12.79
CA LEU A 67 -0.95 0.81 12.61
C LEU A 67 -1.69 1.42 13.80
N LYS A 68 -1.20 2.55 14.31
CA LYS A 68 -1.83 3.33 15.38
C LYS A 68 -3.26 3.72 15.01
N ALA A 69 -3.48 4.05 13.75
CA ALA A 69 -4.76 4.43 13.19
C ALA A 69 -5.56 3.25 12.63
N SER A 70 -5.16 1.98 12.82
CA SER A 70 -5.82 0.80 12.24
C SER A 70 -7.34 0.74 12.50
N LYS A 71 -7.80 1.29 13.62
CA LYS A 71 -9.23 1.40 13.97
C LYS A 71 -10.05 2.20 12.96
N ILE A 72 -9.44 3.08 12.16
CA ILE A 72 -10.15 3.85 11.14
C ILE A 72 -10.78 2.97 10.06
N PHE A 73 -10.18 1.80 9.79
CA PHE A 73 -10.72 0.84 8.83
C PHE A 73 -12.04 0.21 9.29
N ALA A 74 -12.35 0.26 10.60
CA ALA A 74 -13.64 -0.18 11.14
C ALA A 74 -14.75 0.87 11.01
N GLY A 75 -14.46 2.03 10.40
CA GLY A 75 -15.38 3.16 10.28
C GLY A 75 -15.32 4.11 11.47
N PHE A 76 -15.51 5.40 11.21
CA PHE A 76 -15.51 6.46 12.23
C PHE A 76 -16.44 7.61 11.81
N ARG A 77 -17.25 8.14 12.75
CA ARG A 77 -18.12 9.32 12.53
C ARG A 77 -18.91 9.31 11.20
N GLY A 78 -19.66 8.25 10.94
CA GLY A 78 -20.49 8.12 9.73
C GLY A 78 -19.75 7.63 8.49
N MET A 79 -18.42 7.40 8.57
CA MET A 79 -17.68 6.70 7.52
C MET A 79 -17.99 5.19 7.53
N PRO A 80 -17.94 4.53 6.36
CA PRO A 80 -18.15 3.09 6.25
C PRO A 80 -16.99 2.29 6.87
N CYS A 81 -17.18 0.99 7.01
CA CYS A 81 -16.07 0.05 7.18
C CYS A 81 -15.33 -0.10 5.86
N TYR A 82 -14.01 -0.26 5.90
CA TYR A 82 -13.14 -0.35 4.73
C TYR A 82 -12.63 -1.77 4.50
N ASP A 83 -12.21 -2.07 3.26
CA ASP A 83 -11.84 -3.41 2.83
C ASP A 83 -10.41 -3.82 3.23
N VAL A 84 -10.24 -4.15 4.52
CA VAL A 84 -8.95 -4.63 5.07
C VAL A 84 -8.47 -5.92 4.39
N ASN A 85 -9.39 -6.80 3.98
CA ASN A 85 -9.01 -8.05 3.31
C ASN A 85 -8.37 -7.76 1.94
N ALA A 86 -8.87 -6.77 1.22
CA ALA A 86 -8.26 -6.34 -0.04
C ALA A 86 -6.86 -5.75 0.16
N VAL A 87 -6.61 -5.04 1.26
CA VAL A 87 -5.26 -4.58 1.64
C VAL A 87 -4.32 -5.76 1.90
N ILE A 88 -4.75 -6.75 2.70
CA ILE A 88 -3.96 -7.95 3.01
C ILE A 88 -3.62 -8.71 1.72
N ASN A 89 -4.58 -8.85 0.81
CA ASN A 89 -4.36 -9.48 -0.49
C ASN A 89 -3.39 -8.68 -1.38
N CYS A 90 -3.47 -7.35 -1.36
CA CYS A 90 -2.56 -6.47 -2.09
C CYS A 90 -1.12 -6.61 -1.58
N LEU A 91 -0.94 -6.62 -0.25
CA LEU A 91 0.35 -6.88 0.41
C LEU A 91 0.95 -8.24 0.00
N GLY A 92 0.15 -9.30 0.03
CA GLY A 92 0.58 -10.63 -0.41
C GLY A 92 0.98 -10.67 -1.89
N ARG A 93 0.23 -10.00 -2.77
CA ARG A 93 0.55 -9.90 -4.20
C ARG A 93 1.81 -9.09 -4.46
N LEU A 94 2.05 -8.01 -3.72
CA LEU A 94 3.30 -7.25 -3.80
C LEU A 94 4.48 -8.11 -3.34
N SER A 95 4.33 -8.87 -2.25
CA SER A 95 5.35 -9.81 -1.80
C SER A 95 5.68 -10.88 -2.84
N GLN A 96 4.67 -11.40 -3.52
CA GLN A 96 4.86 -12.33 -4.64
C GLN A 96 5.63 -11.66 -5.79
N LEU A 97 5.19 -10.47 -6.23
CA LEU A 97 5.85 -9.70 -7.29
C LEU A 97 7.35 -9.48 -7.00
N LEU A 98 7.69 -9.07 -5.78
CA LEU A 98 9.07 -8.79 -5.39
C LEU A 98 9.93 -10.06 -5.24
N THR A 99 9.29 -11.21 -5.02
CA THR A 99 9.95 -12.52 -4.99
C THR A 99 10.24 -13.00 -6.40
N ASP A 100 9.28 -12.82 -7.32
CA ASP A 100 9.37 -13.29 -8.71
C ASP A 100 10.31 -12.41 -9.55
N PHE A 101 10.41 -11.12 -9.23
CA PHE A 101 11.19 -10.12 -9.97
C PHE A 101 12.25 -9.46 -9.07
N PRO A 102 13.38 -10.13 -8.81
CA PRO A 102 14.45 -9.61 -7.96
C PRO A 102 15.15 -8.36 -8.52
N GLU A 103 14.93 -8.02 -9.79
CA GLU A 103 15.43 -6.80 -10.43
C GLU A 103 14.74 -5.52 -9.95
N ILE A 104 13.59 -5.63 -9.27
CA ILE A 104 12.92 -4.47 -8.67
C ILE A 104 13.72 -4.00 -7.45
N LYS A 105 14.32 -2.80 -7.56
CA LYS A 105 15.07 -2.15 -6.47
C LYS A 105 14.16 -1.43 -5.50
N GLU A 106 13.20 -0.67 -6.04
CA GLU A 106 12.24 0.11 -5.26
C GLU A 106 10.87 0.08 -5.94
N LEU A 107 9.82 0.05 -5.13
CA LEU A 107 8.44 0.21 -5.57
C LEU A 107 7.73 1.12 -4.57
N ASP A 108 7.02 2.13 -5.06
CA ASP A 108 6.26 3.07 -4.25
C ASP A 108 4.86 3.19 -4.82
N ILE A 109 3.85 2.79 -4.05
CA ILE A 109 2.45 3.02 -4.33
C ILE A 109 1.97 4.07 -3.34
N ASN A 110 1.73 5.28 -3.85
CA ASN A 110 1.30 6.40 -3.06
C ASN A 110 0.48 7.37 -3.93
N PRO A 111 -0.86 7.36 -3.86
CA PRO A 111 -1.68 6.64 -2.88
C PRO A 111 -2.17 5.24 -3.33
N LEU A 112 -2.30 4.34 -2.36
CA LEU A 112 -3.20 3.18 -2.40
C LEU A 112 -4.52 3.56 -1.73
N LEU A 113 -5.61 3.65 -2.50
CA LEU A 113 -6.93 3.97 -1.98
C LEU A 113 -7.64 2.70 -1.51
N VAL A 114 -7.99 2.64 -0.22
CA VAL A 114 -8.80 1.57 0.37
C VAL A 114 -10.27 1.98 0.35
N LEU A 115 -11.08 1.23 -0.39
CA LEU A 115 -12.51 1.52 -0.57
C LEU A 115 -13.36 0.86 0.53
N PRO A 116 -14.66 1.18 0.61
CA PRO A 116 -15.57 0.51 1.53
C PRO A 116 -15.54 -1.02 1.36
N LYS A 117 -15.88 -1.72 2.43
CA LYS A 117 -15.84 -3.18 2.48
C LYS A 117 -16.61 -3.80 1.32
N GLY A 118 -15.94 -4.63 0.53
CA GLY A 118 -16.49 -5.27 -0.67
C GLY A 118 -16.11 -4.58 -1.98
N GLU A 119 -15.58 -3.36 -1.94
CA GLU A 119 -15.17 -2.59 -3.13
C GLU A 119 -13.65 -2.68 -3.40
N GLY A 120 -12.88 -3.19 -2.43
CA GLY A 120 -11.47 -3.50 -2.58
C GLY A 120 -10.51 -2.32 -2.42
N VAL A 121 -9.45 -2.31 -3.22
CA VAL A 121 -8.42 -1.25 -3.24
C VAL A 121 -8.17 -0.75 -4.67
N ARG A 122 -7.61 0.45 -4.80
CA ARG A 122 -7.17 1.06 -6.06
C ARG A 122 -5.78 1.68 -5.89
N VAL A 123 -4.86 1.32 -6.77
CA VAL A 123 -3.56 2.00 -6.92
C VAL A 123 -3.81 3.26 -7.73
N LEU A 124 -3.57 4.43 -7.16
CA LEU A 124 -3.79 5.71 -7.84
C LEU A 124 -2.53 6.28 -8.47
N ASP A 125 -1.37 5.96 -7.89
CA ASP A 125 -0.07 6.22 -8.49
C ASP A 125 0.91 5.12 -8.07
N ALA A 126 1.86 4.82 -8.95
CA ALA A 126 2.90 3.84 -8.70
C ALA A 126 4.19 4.20 -9.42
N ARG A 127 5.30 4.09 -8.69
CA ARG A 127 6.64 4.22 -9.24
C ARG A 127 7.44 2.96 -8.97
N ILE A 128 8.13 2.46 -9.99
CA ILE A 128 9.01 1.29 -9.89
C ILE A 128 10.39 1.68 -10.40
N ILE A 129 11.43 1.29 -9.65
CA ILE A 129 12.82 1.42 -10.05
C ILE A 129 13.38 0.01 -10.18
N ILE A 130 13.87 -0.31 -11.38
CA ILE A 130 14.52 -1.58 -11.72
C ILE A 130 16.04 -1.42 -11.79
N GLU A 131 16.78 -2.53 -11.82
CA GLU A 131 18.25 -2.48 -11.85
C GLU A 131 18.86 -1.77 -13.04
#